data_AF-A0A3B0BQL4-F1
#
_entry.id   AF-A0A3B0BQL4-F1
#
_cell.length_a   1.000
_cell.length_b   1.000
_cell.length_c   1.000
_cell.angle_alpha   90.00
_cell.angle_beta   90.00
_cell.angle_gamma   90.00
#
_symmetry.space_group_name_H-M   'P 1'
#
loop_
_entity.id
_entity.type
_entity.pdbx_description
1 polymer ?
#
loop_
_entity_poly.entity_id
_entity_poly.type
_entity_poly.pdbx_seq_one_letter_code
_entity_poly.pdbx_strand_id
1 'polypeptide(L)'
;MGITRRGRLSVGPRTLSEIISKTPEVHVPPLEIPKTDPAWESIDTYLDGFRNYPGKSKQGYVYVVEVEGARRRLKIGCTTGPRRRISDFRRDAQNIGDRLTRVWVSPVHLNYGVTETLSLQEARAISPSFTKTSEWFPSLPFDTAQAIVARNTESISASTLLTAKREEREREQAATKREELKDRYVSPRPPQHSDGPDGTLQPLAVGEFTPIPSYLRERLYPQNEKERRSRRYPMAIL
;
A
#
# COMPACT_ATOMS: atom_id res chain seq x y z
N MET A 1 -42.01 -30.65 41.19
CA MET A 1 -40.91 -29.71 41.42
C MET A 1 -39.61 -30.38 41.00
N GLY A 2 -38.97 -29.94 39.92
CA GLY A 2 -37.72 -30.52 39.43
C GLY A 2 -36.77 -29.42 38.98
N ILE A 3 -35.69 -29.20 39.72
CA ILE A 3 -34.69 -28.17 39.45
C ILE A 3 -33.53 -28.83 38.70
N THR A 4 -33.46 -28.62 37.38
CA THR A 4 -32.31 -29.02 36.56
C THR A 4 -31.15 -28.03 36.73
N ARG A 5 -30.06 -28.47 37.35
CA ARG A 5 -28.79 -27.73 37.44
C ARG A 5 -28.07 -27.77 36.09
N ARG A 6 -27.88 -26.61 35.44
CA ARG A 6 -27.01 -26.46 34.28
C ARG A 6 -25.55 -26.39 34.73
N GLY A 7 -24.74 -27.37 34.33
CA GLY A 7 -23.29 -27.36 34.51
C GLY A 7 -22.65 -26.28 33.64
N ARG A 8 -21.90 -25.37 34.27
CA ARG A 8 -21.11 -24.33 33.60
C ARG A 8 -19.75 -24.92 33.25
N LEU A 9 -19.49 -25.18 31.97
CA LEU A 9 -18.16 -25.61 31.51
C LEU A 9 -17.20 -24.41 31.58
N SER A 10 -16.23 -24.50 32.49
CA SER A 10 -15.10 -23.59 32.60
C SER A 10 -14.12 -23.90 31.47
N VAL A 11 -14.08 -23.04 30.44
CA VAL A 11 -13.03 -23.09 29.42
C VAL A 11 -11.94 -22.12 29.88
N GLY A 12 -10.87 -22.67 30.46
CA GLY A 12 -9.72 -21.88 30.89
C GLY A 12 -9.03 -21.17 29.71
N PRO A 13 -8.32 -20.05 29.95
CA PRO A 13 -7.60 -19.33 28.93
C PRO A 13 -6.45 -20.19 28.39
N ARG A 14 -6.57 -20.67 27.14
CA ARG A 14 -5.44 -21.28 26.44
C ARG A 14 -4.37 -20.21 26.24
N THR A 15 -3.19 -20.45 26.77
CA THR A 15 -2.02 -19.60 26.60
C THR A 15 -1.62 -19.58 25.12
N LEU A 16 -1.21 -18.41 24.61
CA LEU A 16 -0.75 -18.24 23.22
C LEU A 16 0.38 -19.21 22.82
N SER A 17 1.12 -19.73 23.80
CA SER A 17 2.14 -20.77 23.60
C SER A 17 1.58 -22.10 23.10
N GLU A 18 0.36 -22.49 23.47
CA GLU A 18 -0.26 -23.72 22.95
C GLU A 18 -0.66 -23.59 21.47
N ILE A 19 -1.03 -22.39 21.02
CA ILE A 19 -1.50 -22.16 19.65
C ILE A 19 -0.32 -22.20 18.66
N ILE A 20 0.85 -21.70 19.05
CA ILE A 20 2.05 -21.66 18.18
C ILE A 20 2.63 -23.08 17.94
N SER A 21 2.41 -24.01 18.87
CA SER A 21 2.94 -25.39 18.78
C SER A 21 2.27 -26.28 17.72
N LYS A 22 1.19 -25.83 17.07
CA LYS A 22 0.41 -26.64 16.11
C LYS A 22 0.45 -26.16 14.67
N THR A 23 1.24 -25.14 14.35
CA THR A 23 1.47 -24.76 12.96
C THR A 23 2.39 -25.80 12.31
N PRO A 24 1.96 -26.51 11.26
CA PRO A 24 2.85 -27.42 10.54
C PRO A 24 4.04 -26.60 10.03
N GLU A 25 5.25 -27.06 10.32
CA GLU A 25 6.47 -26.52 9.70
C GLU A 25 6.28 -26.61 8.18
N VAL A 26 6.01 -25.46 7.57
CA VAL A 26 6.11 -25.34 6.12
C VAL A 26 7.59 -25.41 5.84
N HIS A 27 8.07 -26.60 5.52
CA HIS A 27 9.42 -26.81 5.02
C HIS A 27 9.50 -26.13 3.66
N VAL A 28 9.85 -24.84 3.67
CA VAL A 28 10.32 -24.14 2.49
C VAL A 28 11.71 -24.72 2.23
N PRO A 29 11.93 -25.46 1.12
CA PRO A 29 13.27 -25.94 0.82
C PRO A 29 14.19 -24.71 0.70
N PRO A 30 15.39 -24.75 1.31
CA PRO A 30 16.35 -23.67 1.14
C PRO A 30 16.62 -23.52 -0.35
N LEU A 31 16.35 -22.32 -0.89
CA LEU A 31 16.68 -22.00 -2.26
C LEU A 31 18.21 -22.10 -2.36
N GLU A 32 18.72 -23.17 -3.00
CA GLU A 32 20.16 -23.35 -3.18
C GLU A 32 20.66 -22.24 -4.11
N ILE A 33 21.25 -21.21 -3.51
CA ILE A 33 21.95 -20.16 -4.24
C ILE A 33 23.30 -20.77 -4.68
N PRO A 34 23.55 -20.95 -6.00
CA PRO A 34 24.77 -21.59 -6.47
C PRO A 34 26.01 -20.82 -5.99
N LYS A 35 26.99 -21.57 -5.46
CA LYS A 35 28.25 -21.08 -4.87
C LYS A 35 29.34 -20.70 -5.90
N THR A 36 29.05 -20.76 -7.19
CA THR A 36 29.98 -20.30 -8.25
C THR A 36 29.87 -18.79 -8.44
N ASP A 37 30.92 -18.16 -8.98
CA ASP A 37 31.05 -16.73 -9.31
C ASP A 37 29.71 -16.00 -9.53
N PRO A 38 29.56 -14.76 -9.01
CA PRO A 38 28.28 -14.20 -8.58
C PRO A 38 27.29 -14.29 -9.74
N ALA A 39 26.10 -14.80 -9.42
CA ALA A 39 24.99 -15.14 -10.30
C ALA A 39 24.48 -14.01 -11.22
N TRP A 40 25.34 -13.38 -12.03
CA TRP A 40 25.05 -12.25 -12.90
C TRP A 40 24.27 -12.68 -14.15
N GLU A 41 24.58 -13.84 -14.72
CA GLU A 41 23.73 -14.43 -15.77
C GLU A 41 22.33 -14.73 -15.23
N SER A 42 22.22 -15.05 -13.93
CA SER A 42 20.93 -15.16 -13.26
C SER A 42 20.28 -13.80 -13.02
N ILE A 43 21.03 -12.72 -12.78
CA ILE A 43 20.46 -11.38 -12.60
C ILE A 43 19.86 -10.87 -13.90
N ASP A 44 20.53 -10.99 -15.05
CA ASP A 44 19.91 -10.59 -16.33
C ASP A 44 18.72 -11.50 -16.68
N THR A 45 18.78 -12.79 -16.38
CA THR A 45 17.64 -13.72 -16.55
C THR A 45 16.47 -13.39 -15.60
N TYR A 46 16.77 -13.09 -14.34
CA TYR A 46 15.83 -12.68 -13.29
C TYR A 46 15.22 -11.32 -13.66
N LEU A 47 16.02 -10.42 -14.21
CA LEU A 47 15.59 -9.10 -14.64
C LEU A 47 14.83 -9.11 -15.97
N ASP A 48 15.10 -10.09 -16.84
CA ASP A 48 14.38 -10.30 -18.08
C ASP A 48 12.91 -10.68 -17.84
N GLY A 49 12.60 -11.29 -16.69
CA GLY A 49 11.23 -11.46 -16.21
C GLY A 49 10.45 -10.16 -15.99
N PHE A 50 11.12 -9.00 -15.90
CA PHE A 50 10.49 -7.70 -15.68
C PHE A 50 10.36 -6.82 -16.94
N ARG A 51 10.59 -7.35 -18.15
CA ARG A 51 10.71 -6.57 -19.40
C ARG A 51 9.49 -5.74 -19.84
N ASN A 52 8.29 -5.93 -19.27
CA ASN A 52 7.05 -5.36 -19.85
C ASN A 52 6.09 -4.71 -18.83
N TYR A 53 6.56 -3.80 -17.95
CA TYR A 53 5.63 -2.98 -17.16
C TYR A 53 5.46 -1.57 -17.75
N PRO A 54 4.27 -1.23 -18.31
CA PRO A 54 4.02 0.10 -18.88
C PRO A 54 4.14 1.18 -17.79
N GLY A 55 4.96 2.19 -18.08
CA GLY A 55 5.51 3.19 -17.14
C GLY A 55 4.54 4.20 -16.51
N LYS A 56 3.38 3.76 -15.99
CA LYS A 56 2.48 4.58 -15.15
C LYS A 56 1.86 3.78 -13.98
N SER A 57 2.37 2.60 -13.68
CA SER A 57 1.84 1.77 -12.60
C SER A 57 2.17 2.37 -11.23
N LYS A 58 1.20 2.41 -10.30
CA LYS A 58 1.41 2.65 -8.85
C LYS A 58 2.23 1.53 -8.17
N GLN A 59 2.88 0.70 -8.96
CA GLN A 59 3.60 -0.51 -8.58
C GLN A 59 5.08 -0.30 -8.86
N GLY A 60 5.91 -0.94 -8.07
CA GLY A 60 7.34 -0.88 -8.18
C GLY A 60 7.99 -1.95 -7.32
N TYR A 61 9.27 -1.76 -7.08
CA TYR A 61 10.16 -2.74 -6.48
C TYR A 61 10.95 -2.08 -5.37
N VAL A 62 11.27 -2.84 -4.33
CA VAL A 62 12.30 -2.48 -3.36
C VAL A 62 13.49 -3.39 -3.60
N TYR A 63 14.69 -2.84 -3.56
CA TYR A 63 15.92 -3.57 -3.79
C TYR A 63 16.89 -3.41 -2.62
N VAL A 64 17.76 -4.40 -2.51
CA VAL A 64 18.91 -4.43 -1.61
C VAL A 64 20.14 -4.67 -2.47
N VAL A 65 21.12 -3.79 -2.36
CA VAL A 65 22.40 -3.92 -3.07
C VAL A 65 23.56 -3.83 -2.10
N GLU A 66 24.55 -4.68 -2.30
CA GLU A 66 25.81 -4.65 -1.58
C GLU A 66 26.93 -4.26 -2.53
N VAL A 67 27.74 -3.29 -2.10
CA VAL A 67 28.97 -2.92 -2.79
C VAL A 67 30.16 -3.12 -1.87
N GLU A 68 31.26 -3.55 -2.45
CA GLU A 68 32.53 -3.77 -1.81
C GLU A 68 33.60 -2.92 -2.50
N GLY A 69 34.37 -2.19 -1.71
CA GLY A 69 35.46 -1.34 -2.17
C GLY A 69 36.41 -1.11 -1.01
N ALA A 70 36.75 0.14 -0.69
CA ALA A 70 37.51 0.44 0.52
C ALA A 70 36.80 -0.02 1.80
N ARG A 71 35.46 -0.03 1.80
CA ARG A 71 34.61 -0.59 2.86
C ARG A 71 33.37 -1.23 2.25
N ARG A 72 32.95 -2.37 2.81
CA ARG A 72 31.65 -2.98 2.50
C ARG A 72 30.52 -2.04 2.94
N ARG A 73 29.53 -1.83 2.08
CA ARG A 73 28.33 -1.06 2.41
C ARG A 73 27.12 -1.58 1.64
N LEU A 74 25.96 -1.48 2.28
CA LEU A 74 24.70 -1.94 1.75
C LEU A 74 23.76 -0.77 1.52
N LYS A 75 22.94 -0.85 0.48
CA LYS A 75 21.87 0.11 0.21
C LYS A 75 20.53 -0.59 0.08
N ILE A 76 19.52 0.00 0.72
CA ILE A 76 18.11 -0.32 0.50
C ILE A 76 17.52 0.84 -0.28
N GLY A 77 16.76 0.56 -1.33
CA GLY A 77 16.06 1.61 -2.05
C GLY A 77 14.89 1.09 -2.86
N CYS A 78 14.16 1.98 -3.53
CA CYS A 78 13.08 1.58 -4.41
C CYS A 78 13.19 2.12 -5.86
N THR A 79 12.46 1.47 -6.77
CA THR A 79 12.47 1.79 -8.20
C THR A 79 11.25 1.22 -8.93
N THR A 80 10.85 1.83 -10.04
CA THR A 80 9.89 1.26 -10.99
C THR A 80 10.57 0.48 -12.12
N GLY A 81 11.89 0.65 -12.28
CA GLY A 81 12.69 0.00 -13.32
C GLY A 81 13.95 -0.65 -12.72
N PRO A 82 13.84 -1.87 -12.15
CA PRO A 82 14.95 -2.49 -11.42
C PRO A 82 16.15 -2.74 -12.32
N ARG A 83 15.94 -3.18 -13.56
CA ARG A 83 17.04 -3.43 -14.51
C ARG A 83 17.91 -2.20 -14.76
N ARG A 84 17.29 -1.09 -15.15
CA ARG A 84 18.00 0.17 -15.38
C ARG A 84 18.71 0.62 -14.11
N ARG A 85 18.02 0.55 -12.96
CA ARG A 85 18.56 0.98 -11.67
C ARG A 85 19.78 0.17 -11.24
N ILE A 86 19.75 -1.16 -11.37
CA ILE A 86 20.89 -2.03 -11.05
C ILE A 86 22.04 -1.82 -12.04
N SER A 87 21.75 -1.63 -13.33
CA SER A 87 22.77 -1.27 -14.31
C SER A 87 23.45 0.07 -13.99
N ASP A 88 22.67 1.07 -13.57
CA ASP A 88 23.20 2.36 -13.14
C ASP A 88 24.08 2.19 -11.89
N PHE A 89 23.64 1.44 -10.86
CA PHE A 89 24.47 1.13 -9.69
C PHE A 89 25.79 0.45 -10.04
N ARG A 90 25.76 -0.51 -10.98
CA ARG A 90 26.97 -1.21 -11.40
C ARG A 90 27.97 -0.23 -12.02
N ARG A 91 27.51 0.62 -12.95
CA ARG A 91 28.36 1.64 -13.59
C ARG A 91 28.89 2.62 -12.56
N ASP A 92 28.03 3.10 -11.66
CA ASP A 92 28.41 4.09 -10.66
C ASP A 92 29.42 3.51 -9.64
N ALA A 93 29.26 2.24 -9.23
CA ALA A 93 30.23 1.54 -8.38
C ALA A 93 31.59 1.38 -9.09
N GLN A 94 31.59 0.93 -10.35
CA GLN A 94 32.82 0.77 -11.13
C GLN A 94 33.58 2.10 -11.30
N ASN A 95 32.87 3.20 -11.53
CA ASN A 95 33.47 4.52 -11.70
C ASN A 95 34.22 5.03 -10.46
N ILE A 96 33.87 4.53 -9.27
CA ILE A 96 34.52 4.89 -8.00
C ILE A 96 35.48 3.80 -7.47
N GLY A 97 35.73 2.76 -8.26
CA GLY A 97 36.59 1.63 -7.87
C GLY A 97 35.93 0.62 -6.93
N ASP A 98 34.62 0.71 -6.74
CA ASP A 98 33.84 -0.28 -5.99
C ASP A 98 33.30 -1.38 -6.92
N ARG A 99 32.94 -2.51 -6.34
CA ARG A 99 32.30 -3.64 -7.01
C ARG A 99 30.94 -3.94 -6.37
N LEU A 100 29.90 -4.04 -7.20
CA LEU A 100 28.62 -4.59 -6.79
C LEU A 100 28.79 -6.10 -6.55
N THR A 101 28.52 -6.60 -5.34
CA THR A 101 28.77 -8.00 -4.95
C THR A 101 27.48 -8.82 -4.87
N ARG A 102 26.41 -8.23 -4.32
CA ARG A 102 25.11 -8.90 -4.13
C ARG A 102 23.97 -7.97 -4.49
N VAL A 103 22.94 -8.54 -5.09
CA VAL A 103 21.70 -7.83 -5.46
C VAL A 103 20.52 -8.70 -5.11
N TRP A 104 19.49 -8.11 -4.52
CA TRP A 104 18.18 -8.70 -4.34
C TRP A 104 17.13 -7.65 -4.69
N VAL A 105 16.04 -8.06 -5.33
CA VAL A 105 14.93 -7.20 -5.71
C VAL A 105 13.65 -7.92 -5.31
N SER A 106 12.77 -7.22 -4.61
CA SER A 106 11.46 -7.74 -4.21
C SER A 106 10.61 -8.09 -5.44
N PRO A 107 9.55 -8.89 -5.28
CA PRO A 107 8.47 -8.94 -6.25
C PRO A 107 7.84 -7.55 -6.48
N VAL A 108 7.18 -7.37 -7.62
CA VAL A 108 6.41 -6.15 -7.91
C VAL A 108 5.25 -6.02 -6.92
N HIS A 109 5.09 -4.83 -6.32
CA HIS A 109 4.00 -4.56 -5.39
C HIS A 109 3.55 -3.11 -5.39
N LEU A 110 2.33 -2.89 -4.91
CA LEU A 110 1.79 -1.57 -4.61
C LEU A 110 2.47 -0.98 -3.37
N ASN A 111 2.49 0.34 -3.26
CA ASN A 111 2.99 1.06 -2.07
C ASN A 111 4.47 0.78 -1.74
N TYR A 112 5.29 0.44 -2.74
CA TYR A 112 6.72 0.13 -2.58
C TYR A 112 7.54 1.23 -1.88
N GLY A 113 7.17 2.51 -2.01
CA GLY A 113 7.82 3.61 -1.29
C GLY A 113 7.53 3.60 0.23
N VAL A 114 6.34 3.13 0.62
CA VAL A 114 6.03 2.88 2.05
C VAL A 114 6.85 1.71 2.56
N THR A 115 6.95 0.64 1.76
CA THR A 115 7.79 -0.54 2.07
C THR A 115 9.25 -0.14 2.28
N GLU A 116 9.82 0.66 1.40
CA GLU A 116 11.19 1.20 1.54
C GLU A 116 11.33 2.01 2.84
N THR A 117 10.39 2.90 3.12
CA THR A 117 10.44 3.76 4.32
C THR A 117 10.47 2.94 5.61
N LEU A 118 9.58 1.94 5.73
CA LEU A 118 9.56 1.03 6.88
C LEU A 118 10.84 0.20 6.97
N SER A 119 11.31 -0.32 5.83
CA SER A 119 12.53 -1.13 5.77
C SER A 119 13.76 -0.33 6.17
N LEU A 120 13.87 0.93 5.75
CA LEU A 120 14.93 1.85 6.16
C LEU A 120 14.86 2.16 7.66
N GLN A 121 13.66 2.36 8.22
CA GLN A 121 13.48 2.61 9.65
C GLN A 121 13.96 1.41 10.49
N GLU A 122 13.56 0.20 10.12
CA GLU A 122 14.00 -1.03 10.81
C GLU A 122 15.49 -1.31 10.62
N ALA A 123 16.00 -1.12 9.40
CA ALA A 123 17.43 -1.26 9.12
C ALA A 123 18.28 -0.31 9.98
N ARG A 124 17.84 0.95 10.14
CA ARG A 124 18.50 1.94 11.00
C ARG A 124 18.48 1.58 12.48
N ALA A 125 17.47 0.85 12.94
CA ALA A 125 17.42 0.36 14.31
C ALA A 125 18.48 -0.72 14.60
N ILE A 126 18.93 -1.45 13.57
CA ILE A 126 19.94 -2.51 13.68
C ILE A 126 21.34 -1.99 13.40
N SER A 127 21.50 -1.24 12.31
CA SER A 127 22.76 -0.64 11.90
C SER A 127 22.49 0.83 11.58
N PRO A 128 23.04 1.77 12.37
CA PRO A 128 22.98 3.18 12.01
C PRO A 128 23.51 3.41 10.59
N SER A 129 22.77 4.18 9.80
CA SER A 129 23.22 4.63 8.49
C SER A 129 24.30 5.71 8.63
N PHE A 130 25.11 5.93 7.59
CA PHE A 130 26.17 6.96 7.63
C PHE A 130 25.66 8.36 8.00
N THR A 131 24.43 8.68 7.56
CA THR A 131 23.70 9.88 7.98
C THR A 131 22.25 9.51 8.26
N LYS A 132 21.52 10.37 9.00
CA LYS A 132 20.09 10.13 9.32
C LYS A 132 19.22 9.91 8.07
N THR A 133 19.59 10.55 6.96
CA THR A 133 18.88 10.46 5.67
C THR A 133 19.53 9.48 4.71
N SER A 134 20.74 8.99 5.00
CA SER A 134 21.44 8.05 4.15
C SER A 134 20.69 6.73 4.07
N GLU A 135 20.68 6.19 2.87
CA GLU A 135 20.20 4.86 2.53
C GLU A 135 21.34 3.83 2.55
N TRP A 136 22.54 4.24 2.98
CA TRP A 136 23.74 3.39 3.04
C TRP A 136 24.06 2.94 4.47
N PHE A 137 24.26 1.64 4.62
CA PHE A 137 24.50 0.94 5.87
C PHE A 137 25.87 0.24 5.84
N PRO A 138 26.85 0.67 6.65
CA PRO A 138 28.19 0.08 6.64
C PRO A 138 28.24 -1.33 7.25
N SER A 139 27.42 -1.60 8.27
CA SER A 139 27.53 -2.81 9.09
C SER A 139 26.32 -3.73 8.99
N LEU A 140 25.30 -3.38 8.19
CA LEU A 140 24.10 -4.22 8.05
C LEU A 140 24.42 -5.46 7.20
N PRO A 141 24.21 -6.69 7.71
CA PRO A 141 24.35 -7.89 6.90
C PRO A 141 23.31 -7.92 5.77
N PHE A 142 23.71 -8.38 4.59
CA PHE A 142 22.81 -8.39 3.43
C PHE A 142 21.58 -9.25 3.63
N ASP A 143 21.76 -10.45 4.19
CA ASP A 143 20.65 -11.38 4.45
C ASP A 143 19.64 -10.79 5.45
N THR A 144 20.12 -10.03 6.43
CA THR A 144 19.27 -9.29 7.36
C THR A 144 18.47 -8.20 6.65
N ALA A 145 19.12 -7.39 5.81
CA ALA A 145 18.44 -6.35 5.04
C ALA A 145 17.38 -6.94 4.08
N GLN A 146 17.74 -8.02 3.38
CA GLN A 146 16.83 -8.77 2.52
C GLN A 146 15.60 -9.27 3.31
N ALA A 147 15.81 -9.90 4.46
CA ALA A 147 14.72 -10.42 5.29
C ALA A 147 13.77 -9.31 5.78
N ILE A 148 14.31 -8.14 6.17
CA ILE A 148 13.51 -6.96 6.54
C ILE A 148 12.61 -6.53 5.39
N VAL A 149 13.20 -6.35 4.20
CA VAL A 149 12.45 -5.87 3.03
C VAL A 149 11.41 -6.89 2.59
N ALA A 150 11.74 -8.18 2.58
CA ALA A 150 10.82 -9.26 2.22
C ALA A 150 9.60 -9.31 3.17
N ARG A 151 9.84 -9.32 4.49
CA ARG A 151 8.77 -9.28 5.50
C ARG A 151 7.87 -8.06 5.35
N ASN A 152 8.45 -6.89 5.11
CA ASN A 152 7.69 -5.64 4.97
C ASN A 152 6.88 -5.61 3.67
N THR A 153 7.41 -6.19 2.60
CA THR A 153 6.69 -6.37 1.33
C THR A 153 5.46 -7.26 1.52
N GLU A 154 5.61 -8.39 2.22
CA GLU A 154 4.51 -9.31 2.52
C GLU A 154 3.44 -8.64 3.38
N SER A 155 3.84 -7.97 4.46
CA SER A 155 2.93 -7.27 5.38
C SER A 155 2.09 -6.19 4.68
N ILE A 156 2.72 -5.34 3.87
CA ILE A 156 2.01 -4.29 3.12
C ILE A 156 1.11 -4.87 2.04
N SER A 157 1.56 -5.92 1.36
CA SER A 157 0.76 -6.60 0.34
C SER A 157 -0.50 -7.21 0.95
N ALA A 158 -0.38 -7.88 2.11
CA ALA A 158 -1.51 -8.43 2.85
C ALA A 158 -2.49 -7.33 3.31
N SER A 159 -1.98 -6.23 3.87
CA SER A 159 -2.80 -5.08 4.29
C SER A 159 -3.57 -4.45 3.13
N THR A 160 -2.93 -4.33 1.96
CA THR A 160 -3.55 -3.80 0.74
C THR A 160 -4.68 -4.69 0.25
N LEU A 161 -4.49 -6.02 0.28
CA LEU A 161 -5.52 -7.00 -0.08
C LEU A 161 -6.72 -6.96 0.87
N LEU A 162 -6.49 -6.83 2.18
CA LEU A 162 -7.56 -6.72 3.17
C LEU A 162 -8.37 -5.43 2.99
N THR A 163 -7.70 -4.32 2.70
CA THR A 163 -8.36 -3.03 2.43
C THR A 163 -9.21 -3.12 1.17
N ALA A 164 -8.69 -3.69 0.09
CA ALA A 164 -9.44 -3.90 -1.15
C ALA A 164 -10.69 -4.77 -0.94
N LYS A 165 -10.56 -5.89 -0.22
CA LYS A 165 -11.70 -6.76 0.13
C LYS A 165 -12.76 -6.06 0.98
N ARG A 166 -12.33 -5.18 1.89
CA ARG A 166 -13.25 -4.40 2.71
C ARG A 166 -14.03 -3.39 1.86
N GLU A 167 -13.37 -2.66 0.98
CA GLU A 167 -14.02 -1.72 0.08
C GLU A 167 -15.02 -2.41 -0.86
N GLU A 168 -14.69 -3.60 -1.34
CA GLU A 168 -15.58 -4.41 -2.18
C GLU A 168 -16.86 -4.79 -1.43
N ARG A 169 -16.74 -5.32 -0.21
CA ARG A 169 -17.90 -5.64 0.65
C ARG A 169 -18.76 -4.41 0.96
N GLU A 170 -18.14 -3.26 1.23
CA GLU A 170 -18.86 -2.02 1.49
C GLU A 170 -19.62 -1.54 0.24
N ARG A 171 -19.05 -1.71 -0.97
CA ARG A 171 -19.73 -1.42 -2.24
C ARG A 171 -20.90 -2.36 -2.50
N GLU A 172 -20.74 -3.65 -2.25
CA GLU A 172 -21.82 -4.64 -2.38
C GLU A 172 -22.99 -4.30 -1.43
N GLN A 173 -22.70 -4.05 -0.16
CA GLN A 173 -23.71 -3.65 0.82
C GLN A 173 -24.43 -2.34 0.43
N ALA A 174 -23.67 -1.36 -0.07
CA ALA A 174 -24.26 -0.12 -0.57
C ALA A 174 -25.14 -0.33 -1.81
N ALA A 175 -24.76 -1.25 -2.70
CA ALA A 175 -25.55 -1.61 -3.87
C ALA A 175 -26.86 -2.30 -3.47
N THR A 176 -26.81 -3.31 -2.58
CA THR A 176 -28.00 -3.99 -2.06
C THR A 176 -28.94 -3.02 -1.35
N LYS A 177 -28.42 -2.16 -0.47
CA LYS A 177 -29.22 -1.14 0.22
C LYS A 177 -29.87 -0.15 -0.74
N ARG A 178 -29.18 0.20 -1.83
CA ARG A 178 -29.72 1.08 -2.88
C ARG A 178 -30.85 0.40 -3.66
N GLU A 179 -30.76 -0.90 -3.90
CA GLU A 179 -31.81 -1.68 -4.55
C GLU A 179 -33.05 -1.82 -3.67
N GLU A 180 -32.89 -2.17 -2.39
CA GLU A 180 -33.99 -2.20 -1.41
C GLU A 180 -34.71 -0.85 -1.29
N LEU A 181 -33.97 0.26 -1.35
CA LEU A 181 -34.56 1.60 -1.34
C LEU A 181 -35.37 1.90 -2.59
N LYS A 182 -34.95 1.43 -3.77
CA LYS A 182 -35.72 1.61 -5.01
C LYS A 182 -37.06 0.90 -4.91
N ASP A 183 -37.09 -0.32 -4.38
CA ASP A 183 -38.33 -1.09 -4.24
C ASP A 183 -39.31 -0.44 -3.27
N ARG A 184 -38.81 0.15 -2.17
CA ARG A 184 -39.65 0.89 -1.21
C ARG A 184 -40.18 2.22 -1.76
N TYR A 185 -39.44 2.87 -2.65
CA TYR A 185 -39.79 4.18 -3.22
C TYR A 185 -40.44 4.11 -4.61
N VAL A 186 -40.94 2.94 -5.02
CA VAL A 186 -41.99 2.86 -6.04
C VAL A 186 -43.26 3.44 -5.42
N SER A 187 -43.30 4.77 -5.29
CA SER A 187 -44.50 5.49 -4.92
C SER A 187 -45.58 5.06 -5.92
N PRO A 188 -46.78 4.67 -5.46
CA PRO A 188 -47.90 4.50 -6.36
C PRO A 188 -47.99 5.79 -7.18
N ARG A 189 -47.92 5.64 -8.51
CA ARG A 189 -48.08 6.76 -9.43
C ARG A 189 -49.31 7.52 -8.93
N PRO A 190 -49.19 8.79 -8.50
CA PRO A 190 -50.35 9.51 -7.99
C PRO A 190 -51.43 9.38 -9.07
N PRO A 191 -52.67 9.03 -8.69
CA PRO A 191 -53.74 8.80 -9.66
C PRO A 191 -53.74 9.99 -10.60
N GLN A 192 -53.55 9.72 -11.89
CA GLN A 192 -53.73 10.76 -12.89
C GLN A 192 -55.20 11.10 -12.82
N HIS A 193 -55.54 12.21 -12.15
CA HIS A 193 -56.85 12.82 -12.24
C HIS A 193 -57.03 13.28 -13.68
N SER A 194 -57.42 12.35 -14.54
CA SER A 194 -57.94 12.60 -15.87
C SER A 194 -59.38 13.02 -15.70
N ASP A 195 -59.63 14.26 -15.30
CA ASP A 195 -60.92 14.94 -15.48
C ASP A 195 -60.73 16.43 -15.16
N GLY A 196 -60.61 17.23 -16.22
CA GLY A 196 -60.50 18.68 -16.11
C GLY A 196 -60.24 19.33 -17.47
N PRO A 197 -61.25 19.93 -18.12
CA PRO A 197 -61.15 20.48 -19.48
C PRO A 197 -60.36 21.79 -19.49
N ASP A 198 -59.62 22.03 -20.58
CA ASP A 198 -59.07 23.32 -21.04
C ASP A 198 -58.79 24.37 -19.95
N GLY A 199 -57.88 24.04 -19.04
CA GLY A 199 -57.27 24.99 -18.12
C GLY A 199 -56.03 25.59 -18.74
N THR A 200 -56.16 26.76 -19.37
CA THR A 200 -55.08 27.64 -19.80
C THR A 200 -53.95 27.63 -18.75
N LEU A 201 -52.79 27.08 -19.09
CA LEU A 201 -51.61 27.08 -18.24
C LEU A 201 -51.21 28.54 -17.97
N GLN A 202 -51.59 29.08 -16.81
CA GLN A 202 -50.96 30.31 -16.35
C GLN A 202 -49.48 30.01 -16.10
N PRO A 203 -48.56 30.81 -16.65
CA PRO A 203 -47.15 30.69 -16.30
C PRO A 203 -47.05 30.90 -14.79
N LEU A 204 -46.61 29.87 -14.07
CA LEU A 204 -46.19 29.99 -12.68
C LEU A 204 -45.19 31.14 -12.65
N ALA A 205 -45.59 32.25 -12.03
CA ALA A 205 -44.73 33.38 -11.81
C ALA A 205 -43.42 32.84 -11.25
N VAL A 206 -42.33 33.10 -11.95
CA VAL A 206 -40.98 32.76 -11.55
C VAL A 206 -40.76 33.49 -10.23
N GLY A 207 -41.07 32.81 -9.12
CA GLY A 207 -40.84 33.31 -7.78
C GLY A 207 -39.38 33.70 -7.72
N GLU A 208 -39.14 34.98 -7.44
CA GLU A 208 -37.83 35.58 -7.43
C GLU A 208 -36.86 34.65 -6.72
N PHE A 209 -35.85 34.20 -7.47
CA PHE A 209 -34.79 33.36 -6.94
C PHE A 209 -34.02 34.22 -5.94
N THR A 210 -34.46 34.23 -4.67
CA THR A 210 -33.78 34.97 -3.62
C THR A 210 -32.37 34.38 -3.52
N PRO A 211 -31.32 35.14 -3.88
CA PRO A 211 -29.96 34.63 -3.81
C PRO A 211 -29.68 34.24 -2.35
N ILE A 212 -29.13 33.05 -2.16
CA ILE A 212 -28.72 32.57 -0.83
C ILE A 212 -27.81 33.65 -0.21
N PRO A 213 -28.17 34.22 0.96
CA PRO A 213 -27.38 35.25 1.60
C PRO A 213 -25.92 34.78 1.79
N SER A 214 -24.97 35.66 1.49
CA SER A 214 -23.53 35.35 1.48
C SER A 214 -23.03 34.75 2.82
N TYR A 215 -23.60 35.16 3.95
CA TYR A 215 -23.24 34.63 5.27
C TYR A 215 -23.63 33.15 5.49
N LEU A 216 -24.58 32.61 4.71
CA LEU A 216 -24.92 31.18 4.74
C LEU A 216 -23.99 30.34 3.86
N ARG A 217 -23.31 30.94 2.86
CA ARG A 217 -22.31 30.22 2.06
C ARG A 217 -21.09 29.81 2.90
N GLU A 218 -20.67 30.65 3.84
CA GLU A 218 -19.49 30.38 4.68
C GLU A 218 -19.70 29.23 5.68
N ARG A 219 -20.94 28.97 6.11
CA ARG A 219 -21.27 27.84 6.99
C ARG A 219 -21.42 26.51 6.27
N LEU A 220 -21.89 26.53 5.01
CA LEU A 220 -22.10 25.31 4.23
C LEU A 220 -20.85 24.86 3.47
N TYR A 221 -19.87 25.75 3.28
CA TYR A 221 -18.59 25.45 2.65
C TYR A 221 -17.44 26.01 3.51
N PRO A 222 -17.04 25.32 4.59
CA PRO A 222 -15.82 25.69 5.29
C PRO A 222 -14.66 25.67 4.28
N GLN A 223 -14.09 26.84 4.03
CA GLN A 223 -12.98 27.00 3.09
C GLN A 223 -11.74 26.25 3.61
N ASN A 224 -11.52 25.02 3.14
CA ASN A 224 -10.24 24.32 3.25
C ASN A 224 -9.18 24.92 2.29
N GLU A 225 -9.11 26.26 2.16
CA GLU A 225 -8.02 26.90 1.41
C GLU A 225 -6.68 26.84 2.15
N LYS A 226 -6.68 26.81 3.49
CA LYS A 226 -5.45 26.64 4.28
C LYS A 226 -4.81 25.26 4.10
N GLU A 227 -5.59 24.19 3.89
CA GLU A 227 -5.04 22.86 3.60
C GLU A 227 -4.46 22.73 2.19
N ARG A 228 -4.97 23.50 1.21
CA ARG A 228 -4.45 23.46 -0.16
C ARG A 228 -3.08 24.12 -0.31
N ARG A 229 -2.76 25.14 0.49
CA ARG A 229 -1.43 25.81 0.43
C ARG A 229 -0.33 25.05 1.17
N SER A 230 -0.66 24.19 2.14
CA SER A 230 0.33 23.38 2.87
C SER A 230 0.94 22.21 2.07
N ARG A 231 0.42 21.89 0.88
CA ARG A 231 0.89 20.75 0.05
C ARG A 231 1.78 21.12 -1.14
N ARG A 232 2.22 22.38 -1.26
CA ARG A 232 3.13 22.80 -2.33
C ARG A 232 4.43 23.36 -1.77
N TYR A 233 5.47 22.52 -1.86
CA TYR A 233 6.91 22.81 -1.77
C TYR A 233 7.56 22.99 -0.39
N PRO A 234 8.39 22.02 0.07
CA PRO A 234 9.62 22.37 0.76
C PRO A 234 10.64 22.82 -0.29
N MET A 235 10.93 24.13 -0.32
CA MET A 235 12.12 24.66 -1.00
C MET A 235 13.35 24.21 -0.21
N ALA A 236 14.23 23.42 -0.82
CA ALA A 236 15.57 23.22 -0.33
C ALA A 236 16.34 24.53 -0.50
N ILE A 237 16.72 25.15 0.62
CA ILE A 237 17.77 26.17 0.65
C ILE A 237 19.08 25.41 0.80
N LEU A 238 19.97 25.58 -0.19
CA LEU A 238 21.37 25.16 -0.17
C LEU A 238 22.18 26.06 0.77
#